data_AF-A0A428RY91-F1
#
_entry.id   AF-A0A428RY91-F1
#
_cell.length_a   1.000
_cell.length_b   1.000
_cell.length_c   1.000
_cell.angle_alpha   90.00
_cell.angle_beta   90.00
_cell.angle_gamma   90.00
#
_symmetry.space_group_name_H-M   'P 1'
#
loop_
_entity.id
_entity.type
_entity.pdbx_description
1 polymer ?
#
loop_
_entity_poly.entity_id
_entity_poly.type
_entity_poly.pdbx_seq_one_letter_code
_entity_poly.pdbx_strand_id
1 'polypeptide(L)'
;MPTGGLTVVGPDNVVAKSGCTEPSTMWSCALPKEQHKSVAPYKPTQPTIMMQIQWDNSTRNEWKVPNGDPPSVKHRRSMGIAARASSLIRERQTSDFEPSPDQPDFQEMWFLGNTTDDIKSDEKAGEPTPFYISLVDSIETEEKKELVKRDSSQQVKVNLTDALPSPELDEDGKPKPAVLLPKPVQQPVRLYDRGLPTEHYGFYTYFKRTIYLKSVTVLNNTDEGDIPLDEDGGCGETEADFLTTWSETRLLVQIWTRKLSSNTSSLVEPKGMGSIDGSKALIRPGTMPYPVTVTMDTHGGDRGKKFVWAWPINNRQQVDEGNPKLLANNIAYGGTWINKRSDGDEKFGGFDGGTGGCKCQWVNWV
;
A
#
# COMPACT_ATOMS: atom_id res chain seq x y z
N MET A 1 7.13 -8.80 18.89
CA MET A 1 6.15 -9.08 17.81
C MET A 1 6.00 -10.59 17.67
N PRO A 2 4.81 -11.14 17.33
CA PRO A 2 4.64 -12.58 17.10
C PRO A 2 5.20 -12.96 15.72
N THR A 3 5.58 -14.22 15.54
CA THR A 3 6.11 -14.77 14.27
C THR A 3 5.23 -15.91 13.77
N GLY A 4 5.38 -16.28 12.49
CA GLY A 4 4.58 -17.29 11.82
C GLY A 4 3.44 -16.71 10.97
N GLY A 5 2.57 -17.60 10.50
CA GLY A 5 1.39 -17.27 9.71
C GLY A 5 0.26 -16.73 10.59
N LEU A 6 -0.15 -15.50 10.33
CA LEU A 6 -1.11 -14.75 11.15
C LEU A 6 -2.20 -14.15 10.27
N THR A 7 -3.44 -14.14 10.75
CA THR A 7 -4.58 -13.59 10.00
C THR A 7 -5.23 -12.42 10.73
N VAL A 8 -5.66 -11.44 9.95
CA VAL A 8 -6.65 -10.44 10.33
C VAL A 8 -7.86 -10.66 9.43
N VAL A 9 -8.96 -11.13 10.01
CA VAL A 9 -10.14 -11.58 9.28
C VAL A 9 -11.29 -10.62 9.51
N GLY A 10 -11.82 -10.08 8.42
CA GLY A 10 -12.94 -9.14 8.46
C GLY A 10 -12.69 -7.96 9.41
N PRO A 11 -11.63 -7.15 9.24
CA PRO A 11 -11.49 -5.92 9.99
C PRO A 11 -12.62 -4.95 9.64
N ASP A 12 -12.95 -4.04 10.55
CA ASP A 12 -13.92 -2.97 10.31
C ASP A 12 -13.26 -1.84 9.51
N ASN A 13 -13.92 -1.42 8.43
CA ASN A 13 -13.50 -0.25 7.65
C ASN A 13 -13.95 1.02 8.37
N VAL A 14 -13.01 1.73 8.99
CA VAL A 14 -13.26 2.91 9.83
C VAL A 14 -13.05 4.23 9.09
N VAL A 15 -12.39 4.21 7.92
CA VAL A 15 -12.22 5.39 7.07
C VAL A 15 -12.35 5.01 5.61
N ALA A 16 -13.27 5.66 4.89
CA ALA A 16 -13.39 5.59 3.44
C ALA A 16 -13.49 7.02 2.87
N LYS A 17 -12.43 7.49 2.22
CA LYS A 17 -12.37 8.79 1.53
C LYS A 17 -12.13 8.54 0.03
N SER A 18 -13.17 8.71 -0.76
CA SER A 18 -13.14 8.48 -2.22
C SER A 18 -13.23 9.76 -3.07
N GLY A 19 -13.65 10.89 -2.50
CA GLY A 19 -13.81 12.16 -3.25
C GLY A 19 -12.52 12.83 -3.73
N CYS A 20 -11.37 12.16 -3.58
CA CYS A 20 -10.12 12.51 -4.23
C CYS A 20 -10.14 12.26 -5.75
N THR A 21 -11.10 11.47 -6.24
CA THR A 21 -11.30 11.15 -7.65
C THR A 21 -12.70 11.55 -8.08
N GLU A 22 -12.89 11.71 -9.38
CA GLU A 22 -14.17 12.03 -9.98
C GLU A 22 -14.32 11.20 -11.26
N PRO A 23 -15.21 10.18 -11.30
CA PRO A 23 -16.19 9.79 -10.28
C PRO A 23 -15.58 9.24 -8.98
N SER A 24 -16.36 9.25 -7.91
CA SER A 24 -15.87 8.84 -6.58
C SER A 24 -15.64 7.32 -6.51
N THR A 25 -16.40 6.54 -7.29
CA THR A 25 -16.29 5.08 -7.40
C THR A 25 -14.93 4.58 -7.89
N MET A 26 -14.12 5.44 -8.53
CA MET A 26 -12.75 5.10 -8.94
C MET A 26 -11.88 4.66 -7.75
N TRP A 27 -12.12 5.23 -6.57
CA TRP A 27 -11.45 4.83 -5.35
C TRP A 27 -12.40 4.09 -4.41
N SER A 28 -12.14 2.81 -4.21
CA SER A 28 -12.97 1.95 -3.35
C SER A 28 -12.12 1.22 -2.30
N CYS A 29 -12.72 1.06 -1.12
CA CYS A 29 -12.22 0.26 0.00
C CYS A 29 -12.84 -1.15 0.06
N ALA A 30 -13.60 -1.52 -0.97
CA ALA A 30 -14.10 -2.88 -1.15
C ALA A 30 -13.17 -3.65 -2.09
N LEU A 31 -13.10 -4.96 -1.88
CA LEU A 31 -12.46 -5.89 -2.81
C LEU A 31 -13.11 -5.80 -4.21
N PRO A 32 -12.37 -6.11 -5.28
CA PRO A 32 -12.94 -6.31 -6.61
C PRO A 32 -14.07 -7.34 -6.60
N LYS A 33 -15.05 -7.21 -7.50
CA LYS A 33 -16.27 -8.04 -7.54
C LYS A 33 -15.98 -9.53 -7.57
N GLU A 34 -14.91 -9.92 -8.28
CA GLU A 34 -14.43 -11.29 -8.43
C GLU A 34 -14.01 -11.91 -7.08
N GLN A 35 -13.63 -11.09 -6.12
CA GLN A 35 -13.13 -11.49 -4.79
C GLN A 35 -14.20 -11.39 -3.70
N HIS A 36 -15.42 -10.93 -3.98
CA HIS A 36 -16.47 -10.78 -2.93
C HIS A 36 -16.83 -12.11 -2.27
N LYS A 37 -16.85 -13.19 -3.06
CA LYS A 37 -17.19 -14.53 -2.54
C LYS A 37 -16.10 -15.10 -1.63
N SER A 38 -14.82 -14.75 -1.85
CA SER A 38 -13.70 -15.32 -1.08
C SER A 38 -13.65 -14.83 0.36
N VAL A 39 -14.36 -13.75 0.69
CA VAL A 39 -14.46 -13.22 2.05
C VAL A 39 -15.80 -13.49 2.71
N ALA A 40 -16.74 -14.17 2.04
CA ALA A 40 -18.02 -14.52 2.63
C ALA A 40 -17.80 -15.35 3.93
N PRO A 41 -18.54 -15.05 5.03
CA PRO A 41 -19.73 -14.20 5.11
C PRO A 41 -19.46 -12.71 5.38
N TYR A 42 -18.20 -12.25 5.37
CA TYR A 42 -17.84 -10.85 5.59
C TYR A 42 -18.17 -9.97 4.38
N LYS A 43 -18.32 -8.67 4.63
CA LYS A 43 -18.60 -7.70 3.56
C LYS A 43 -17.37 -7.53 2.67
N PRO A 44 -17.54 -7.13 1.39
CA PRO A 44 -16.43 -6.80 0.50
C PRO A 44 -15.48 -5.72 1.04
N THR A 45 -15.98 -4.83 1.90
CA THR A 45 -15.18 -3.80 2.59
C THR A 45 -14.43 -4.32 3.81
N GLN A 46 -14.48 -5.63 4.09
CA GLN A 46 -13.88 -6.27 5.27
C GLN A 46 -12.95 -7.39 4.79
N PRO A 47 -11.84 -7.05 4.11
CA PRO A 47 -10.96 -8.03 3.49
C PRO A 47 -10.23 -8.89 4.52
N THR A 48 -9.85 -10.11 4.15
CA THR A 48 -8.93 -10.92 4.98
C THR A 48 -7.49 -10.58 4.61
N ILE A 49 -6.68 -10.25 5.61
CA ILE A 49 -5.25 -9.99 5.46
C ILE A 49 -4.50 -11.13 6.12
N MET A 50 -3.72 -11.88 5.34
CA MET A 50 -2.84 -12.92 5.87
C MET A 50 -1.40 -12.45 5.78
N MET A 51 -0.67 -12.64 6.88
CA MET A 51 0.68 -12.16 7.07
C MET A 51 1.57 -13.35 7.43
N GLN A 52 2.76 -13.38 6.85
CA GLN A 52 3.84 -14.24 7.31
C GLN A 52 4.90 -13.36 7.96
N ILE A 53 5.10 -13.51 9.27
CA ILE A 53 6.11 -12.74 10.01
C ILE A 53 7.30 -13.64 10.36
N GLN A 54 8.47 -13.24 9.89
CA GLN A 54 9.74 -13.94 10.12
C GLN A 54 10.63 -13.10 11.04
N TRP A 55 11.51 -13.79 11.77
CA TRP A 55 12.56 -13.18 12.59
C TRP A 55 13.92 -13.54 12.00
N ASP A 56 14.76 -12.53 11.79
CA ASP A 56 16.16 -12.72 11.40
C ASP A 56 16.97 -13.22 12.60
N ASN A 57 17.20 -14.54 12.63
CA ASN A 57 18.04 -15.20 13.61
C ASN A 57 19.49 -15.38 13.14
N SER A 58 19.88 -14.73 12.03
CA SER A 58 21.24 -14.80 11.51
C SER A 58 22.20 -14.10 12.47
N THR A 59 23.42 -14.61 12.56
CA THR A 59 24.50 -13.97 13.34
C THR A 59 24.99 -12.68 12.67
N ARG A 60 24.64 -12.45 11.40
CA ARG A 60 25.04 -11.29 10.60
C ARG A 60 24.34 -10.01 11.04
N ASN A 61 23.14 -10.11 11.63
CA ASN A 61 22.35 -8.98 12.09
C ASN A 61 22.19 -7.90 11.00
N GLU A 62 21.91 -8.31 9.75
CA GLU A 62 21.83 -7.39 8.61
C GLU A 62 20.71 -6.36 8.78
N TRP A 63 19.69 -6.69 9.57
CA TRP A 63 18.64 -5.77 10.01
C TRP A 63 19.15 -4.56 10.82
N LYS A 64 20.32 -4.62 11.46
CA LYS A 64 20.92 -3.52 12.24
C LYS A 64 21.55 -2.46 11.35
N VAL A 65 20.83 -2.04 10.30
CA VAL A 65 21.23 -0.90 9.48
C VAL A 65 21.01 0.36 10.31
N PRO A 66 22.06 1.16 10.59
CA PRO A 66 21.89 2.44 11.26
C PRO A 66 20.94 3.33 10.46
N ASN A 67 20.12 4.08 11.18
CA ASN A 67 19.29 5.11 10.56
C ASN A 67 20.14 6.08 9.76
N GLY A 68 19.61 6.49 8.61
CA GLY A 68 20.22 7.55 7.82
C GLY A 68 20.15 8.89 8.56
N ASP A 69 20.71 9.92 7.95
CA ASP A 69 20.49 11.26 8.47
C ASP A 69 19.07 11.75 8.12
N PRO A 70 18.39 12.47 9.03
CA PRO A 70 17.15 13.17 8.72
C PRO A 70 17.30 14.10 7.51
N PRO A 71 16.22 14.33 6.74
CA PRO A 71 16.19 15.35 5.70
C PRO A 71 16.55 16.74 6.27
N SER A 72 17.36 17.51 5.55
CA SER A 72 17.85 18.81 6.02
C SER A 72 17.80 19.86 4.92
N VAL A 73 17.19 21.00 5.24
CA VAL A 73 17.08 22.17 4.35
C VAL A 73 18.39 22.97 4.28
N LYS A 74 19.33 22.74 5.21
CA LYS A 74 20.63 23.42 5.24
C LYS A 74 21.59 22.76 4.24
N HIS A 75 22.28 23.58 3.43
CA HIS A 75 23.32 23.09 2.52
C HIS A 75 24.35 22.23 3.26
N ARG A 76 24.35 20.92 2.99
CA ARG A 76 25.47 20.07 3.36
C ARG A 76 26.66 20.46 2.51
N ARG A 77 27.78 20.80 3.15
CA ARG A 77 29.08 20.76 2.48
C ARG A 77 29.29 19.31 2.02
N SER A 78 29.61 19.14 0.74
CA SER A 78 29.94 17.84 0.13
C SER A 78 30.86 17.04 1.06
N MET A 79 30.33 15.95 1.64
CA MET A 79 31.14 14.96 2.33
C MET A 79 31.89 14.16 1.26
N GLY A 80 33.22 14.08 1.40
CA GLY A 80 34.12 13.51 0.41
C GLY A 80 33.81 12.08 -0.02
N ILE A 81 34.34 11.72 -1.18
CA ILE A 81 34.16 10.48 -1.96
C ILE A 81 34.24 9.18 -1.13
N ALA A 82 34.95 9.19 0.01
CA ALA A 82 35.11 8.03 0.89
C ALA A 82 33.80 7.50 1.52
N ALA A 83 32.82 8.38 1.84
CA ALA A 83 31.56 7.95 2.46
C ALA A 83 30.59 7.30 1.46
N ARG A 84 30.74 7.59 0.15
CA ARG A 84 29.96 6.94 -0.91
C ARG A 84 30.51 5.55 -1.27
N ALA A 85 31.82 5.35 -1.15
CA ALA A 85 32.46 4.07 -1.43
C ALA A 85 32.07 2.96 -0.42
N SER A 86 31.91 3.30 0.87
CA SER A 86 31.49 2.33 1.90
C SER A 86 30.01 1.94 1.80
N SER A 87 29.16 2.76 1.17
CA SER A 87 27.76 2.42 0.88
C SER A 87 27.66 1.44 -0.30
N LEU A 88 28.48 1.61 -1.34
CA LEU A 88 28.48 0.75 -2.54
C LEU A 88 29.15 -0.62 -2.30
N ILE A 89 30.10 -0.72 -1.36
CA ILE A 89 30.77 -2.00 -1.04
C ILE A 89 29.87 -2.93 -0.21
N ARG A 90 28.84 -2.40 0.49
CA ARG A 90 27.90 -3.19 1.30
C ARG A 90 26.73 -3.78 0.48
N GLU A 91 26.63 -3.41 -0.79
CA GLU A 91 25.54 -3.81 -1.70
C GLU A 91 25.76 -5.21 -2.33
N ARG A 92 26.85 -5.90 -1.99
CA ARG A 92 27.22 -7.24 -2.49
C ARG A 92 27.26 -8.34 -1.43
N GLN A 93 26.53 -8.19 -0.34
CA GLN A 93 26.30 -9.30 0.60
C GLN A 93 24.88 -9.81 0.41
N THR A 94 24.75 -11.07 0.04
CA THR A 94 23.45 -11.75 -0.14
C THR A 94 22.76 -11.81 1.21
N SER A 95 21.81 -10.90 1.42
CA SER A 95 20.95 -10.92 2.61
C SER A 95 20.12 -12.20 2.62
N ASP A 96 19.90 -12.78 3.80
CA ASP A 96 18.96 -13.92 3.93
C ASP A 96 17.51 -13.51 3.64
N PHE A 97 17.23 -12.20 3.68
CA PHE A 97 15.94 -11.60 3.37
C PHE A 97 16.06 -10.66 2.15
N GLU A 98 15.17 -10.82 1.18
CA GLU A 98 15.13 -10.02 -0.05
C GLU A 98 13.76 -9.35 -0.17
N PRO A 99 13.61 -8.12 0.38
CA PRO A 99 12.36 -7.38 0.28
C PRO A 99 11.95 -7.20 -1.18
N SER A 100 10.70 -7.54 -1.51
CA SER A 100 10.10 -7.27 -2.82
C SER A 100 8.69 -6.70 -2.65
N PRO A 101 8.39 -5.48 -3.16
CA PRO A 101 9.32 -4.55 -3.80
C PRO A 101 10.40 -4.06 -2.82
N ASP A 102 11.35 -3.27 -3.30
CA ASP A 102 12.38 -2.69 -2.43
C ASP A 102 11.74 -1.91 -1.27
N GLN A 103 12.35 -1.99 -0.09
CA GLN A 103 11.92 -1.20 1.06
C GLN A 103 11.95 0.32 0.75
N PRO A 104 11.05 1.11 1.33
CA PRO A 104 11.12 2.57 1.23
C PRO A 104 12.46 3.12 1.72
N ASP A 105 12.92 4.22 1.14
CA ASP A 105 14.16 4.86 1.58
C ASP A 105 13.97 5.56 2.93
N PHE A 106 15.08 5.75 3.65
CA PHE A 106 15.03 6.32 4.99
C PHE A 106 14.52 7.77 5.03
N GLN A 107 14.84 8.59 4.03
CA GLN A 107 14.44 10.00 4.02
C GLN A 107 12.94 10.13 3.78
N GLU A 108 12.37 9.26 2.95
CA GLU A 108 10.93 9.21 2.74
C GLU A 108 10.20 8.69 3.99
N MET A 109 10.68 7.61 4.61
CA MET A 109 10.10 7.11 5.87
C MET A 109 10.08 8.20 6.93
N TRP A 110 11.16 8.97 7.04
CA TRP A 110 11.23 10.13 7.94
C TRP A 110 10.20 11.20 7.57
N PHE A 111 10.11 11.55 6.28
CA PHE A 111 9.18 12.55 5.77
C PHE A 111 7.73 12.19 6.08
N LEU A 112 7.30 10.96 5.76
CA LEU A 112 5.93 10.49 5.99
C LEU A 112 5.64 10.30 7.47
N GLY A 113 6.59 9.79 8.25
CA GLY A 113 6.46 9.74 9.71
C GLY A 113 6.20 11.11 10.33
N ASN A 114 6.84 12.15 9.78
CA ASN A 114 6.69 13.53 10.24
C ASN A 114 5.43 14.25 9.73
N THR A 115 4.93 13.89 8.55
CA THR A 115 3.89 14.68 7.86
C THR A 115 2.54 13.98 7.72
N THR A 116 2.51 12.65 7.87
CA THR A 116 1.37 11.81 7.48
C THR A 116 1.01 10.79 8.54
N ASP A 117 1.99 10.03 9.06
CA ASP A 117 1.73 8.81 9.83
C ASP A 117 1.55 9.05 11.34
N ASP A 118 1.54 10.32 11.74
CA ASP A 118 1.30 10.78 13.11
C ASP A 118 2.28 10.21 14.16
N ILE A 119 3.53 9.98 13.74
CA ILE A 119 4.60 9.45 14.61
C ILE A 119 4.95 10.49 15.68
N LYS A 120 4.83 10.11 16.96
CA LYS A 120 4.98 11.01 18.10
C LYS A 120 6.42 11.17 18.55
N SER A 121 7.23 10.13 18.47
CA SER A 121 8.64 10.17 18.83
C SER A 121 9.45 11.08 17.90
N ASP A 122 10.63 11.48 18.33
CA ASP A 122 11.56 12.25 17.47
C ASP A 122 12.15 11.39 16.33
N GLU A 123 12.15 10.07 16.49
CA GLU A 123 12.61 9.12 15.48
C GLU A 123 11.49 8.83 14.48
N LYS A 124 11.32 9.74 13.51
CA LYS A 124 10.18 9.72 12.56
C LYS A 124 10.18 8.52 11.63
N ALA A 125 11.35 7.95 11.34
CA ALA A 125 11.47 6.74 10.54
C ALA A 125 11.43 5.45 11.39
N GLY A 126 11.24 5.55 12.71
CA GLY A 126 11.23 4.40 13.60
C GLY A 126 12.60 3.74 13.78
N GLU A 127 12.67 2.78 14.69
CA GLU A 127 13.85 2.00 15.00
C GLU A 127 13.88 0.72 14.15
N PRO A 128 15.05 0.31 13.62
CA PRO A 128 15.17 -0.96 12.91
C PRO A 128 14.88 -2.15 13.84
N THR A 129 14.26 -3.20 13.29
CA THR A 129 13.99 -4.43 14.03
C THR A 129 14.37 -5.67 13.19
N PRO A 130 14.63 -6.81 13.82
CA PRO A 130 14.88 -8.09 13.14
C PRO A 130 13.64 -8.77 12.58
N PHE A 131 12.50 -8.09 12.48
CA PHE A 131 11.27 -8.68 11.94
C PHE A 131 11.10 -8.33 10.47
N TYR A 132 10.70 -9.32 9.68
CA TYR A 132 10.33 -9.18 8.28
C TYR A 132 8.90 -9.70 8.07
N ILE A 133 8.15 -9.07 7.16
CA ILE A 133 6.74 -9.38 6.93
C ILE A 133 6.43 -9.54 5.45
N SER A 134 5.69 -10.59 5.11
CA SER A 134 5.09 -10.79 3.80
C SER A 134 3.57 -10.80 3.91
N LEU A 135 2.86 -10.30 2.89
CA LEU A 135 1.42 -10.52 2.76
C LEU A 135 1.15 -11.63 1.74
N VAL A 136 0.31 -12.58 2.10
CA VAL A 136 0.10 -13.82 1.34
C VAL A 136 -1.39 -14.10 1.15
N ASP A 137 -1.75 -14.90 0.13
CA ASP A 137 -3.14 -15.32 -0.09
C ASP A 137 -3.57 -16.45 0.84
N SER A 138 -2.62 -17.30 1.23
CA SER A 138 -2.85 -18.43 2.11
C SER A 138 -1.61 -18.69 2.97
N ILE A 139 -1.82 -19.23 4.17
CA ILE A 139 -0.75 -19.55 5.12
C ILE A 139 0.04 -20.81 4.70
N GLU A 140 -0.44 -21.56 3.69
CA GLU A 140 0.16 -22.84 3.26
C GLU A 140 1.15 -22.73 2.09
N THR A 141 1.43 -21.53 1.58
CA THR A 141 2.26 -21.40 0.37
C THR A 141 3.72 -21.09 0.70
N GLU A 142 4.63 -21.97 0.29
CA GLU A 142 6.05 -21.59 0.09
C GLU A 142 6.14 -20.46 -0.93
N GLU A 143 7.08 -19.54 -0.67
CA GLU A 143 7.28 -18.27 -1.37
C GLU A 143 7.35 -18.42 -2.90
N LYS A 144 6.25 -18.15 -3.61
CA LYS A 144 6.33 -17.91 -5.06
C LYS A 144 6.81 -16.48 -5.27
N LYS A 145 8.09 -16.33 -5.65
CA LYS A 145 8.62 -15.07 -6.17
C LYS A 145 7.93 -14.77 -7.51
N GLU A 146 6.90 -13.92 -7.51
CA GLU A 146 6.47 -13.28 -8.76
C GLU A 146 7.53 -12.23 -9.15
N LEU A 147 8.20 -12.48 -10.26
CA LEU A 147 9.18 -11.57 -10.83
C LEU A 147 8.44 -10.39 -11.46
N VAL A 148 8.36 -9.27 -10.75
CA VAL A 148 7.96 -7.99 -11.35
C VAL A 148 9.15 -7.49 -12.18
N LYS A 149 8.93 -7.34 -13.49
CA LYS A 149 9.94 -6.85 -14.42
C LYS A 149 10.25 -5.38 -14.10
N ARG A 150 11.47 -5.11 -13.64
CA ARG A 150 12.00 -3.75 -13.48
C ARG A 150 12.21 -3.12 -14.85
N ASP A 151 11.65 -1.93 -15.06
CA ASP A 151 12.05 -1.06 -16.16
C ASP A 151 13.12 -0.08 -15.67
N SER A 152 14.13 0.14 -16.52
CA SER A 152 15.33 0.92 -16.22
C SER A 152 15.20 2.31 -16.82
N SER A 153 15.41 3.33 -16.00
CA SER A 153 15.20 4.73 -16.36
C SER A 153 16.15 5.21 -17.47
N GLN A 154 15.59 5.64 -18.60
CA GLN A 154 16.23 6.59 -19.52
C GLN A 154 15.39 7.87 -19.59
N GLN A 155 16.03 9.03 -19.40
CA GLN A 155 15.41 10.34 -19.61
C GLN A 155 15.19 10.58 -21.11
N VAL A 156 13.94 10.64 -21.59
CA VAL A 156 13.61 11.07 -22.96
C VAL A 156 12.28 11.83 -23.02
N LYS A 157 12.21 12.76 -24.00
CA LYS A 157 11.03 13.52 -24.46
C LYS A 157 9.78 12.62 -24.60
N VAL A 158 8.64 13.16 -24.16
CA VAL A 158 7.45 12.39 -23.78
C VAL A 158 6.48 12.21 -24.94
N ASN A 159 6.24 10.96 -25.33
CA ASN A 159 4.96 10.51 -25.89
C ASN A 159 4.24 9.75 -24.76
N LEU A 160 2.95 9.99 -24.54
CA LEU A 160 2.25 9.50 -23.33
C LEU A 160 2.27 7.96 -23.21
N THR A 161 2.24 7.26 -24.35
CA THR A 161 2.32 5.79 -24.43
C THR A 161 3.69 5.23 -24.02
N ASP A 162 4.77 6.01 -24.16
CA ASP A 162 6.13 5.57 -23.84
C ASP A 162 6.48 5.83 -22.36
N ALA A 163 5.68 6.62 -21.66
CA ALA A 163 5.88 7.00 -20.26
C ALA A 163 5.06 6.16 -19.27
N LEU A 164 3.99 5.51 -19.73
CA LEU A 164 3.14 4.65 -18.90
C LEU A 164 3.63 3.20 -18.99
N PRO A 165 3.74 2.47 -17.87
CA PRO A 165 4.02 1.04 -17.92
C PRO A 165 2.92 0.32 -18.70
N SER A 166 3.30 -0.64 -19.56
CA SER A 166 2.34 -1.51 -20.24
C SER A 166 1.36 -2.17 -19.25
N PRO A 167 0.10 -2.38 -19.65
CA PRO A 167 -0.87 -3.11 -18.83
C PRO A 167 -0.36 -4.52 -18.52
N GLU A 168 -0.69 -5.01 -17.34
CA GLU A 168 -0.41 -6.39 -16.99
C GLU A 168 -1.50 -7.28 -17.56
N LEU A 169 -1.14 -8.10 -18.55
CA LEU A 169 -2.04 -8.99 -19.26
C LEU A 169 -1.79 -10.46 -18.87
N ASP A 170 -2.81 -11.30 -19.02
CA ASP A 170 -2.70 -12.76 -18.99
C ASP A 170 -2.18 -13.32 -20.33
N GLU A 171 -2.02 -14.64 -20.42
CA GLU A 171 -1.54 -15.31 -21.64
C GLU A 171 -2.51 -15.14 -22.83
N ASP A 172 -3.80 -14.92 -22.55
CA ASP A 172 -4.86 -14.72 -23.53
C ASP A 172 -4.97 -13.24 -23.98
N GLY A 173 -4.13 -12.36 -23.44
CA GLY A 173 -4.10 -10.92 -23.75
C GLY A 173 -5.20 -10.11 -23.07
N LYS A 174 -5.94 -10.68 -22.12
CA LYS A 174 -6.87 -9.96 -21.26
C LYS A 174 -6.13 -9.34 -20.09
N PRO A 175 -6.64 -8.27 -19.47
CA PRO A 175 -5.97 -7.67 -18.34
C PRO A 175 -6.09 -8.57 -17.10
N LYS A 176 -5.06 -8.58 -16.26
CA LYS A 176 -5.05 -9.35 -15.03
C LYS A 176 -6.17 -8.92 -14.07
N PRO A 177 -6.57 -9.77 -13.10
CA PRO A 177 -7.52 -9.39 -12.08
C PRO A 177 -7.13 -8.11 -11.34
N ALA A 178 -8.14 -7.33 -10.95
CA ALA A 178 -7.92 -6.09 -10.20
C ALA A 178 -7.25 -6.35 -8.84
N VAL A 179 -6.37 -5.45 -8.43
CA VAL A 179 -5.55 -5.57 -7.22
C VAL A 179 -5.91 -4.45 -6.25
N LEU A 180 -6.57 -4.81 -5.14
CA LEU A 180 -6.80 -3.90 -4.00
C LEU A 180 -5.65 -3.93 -2.99
N LEU A 181 -5.16 -5.12 -2.65
CA LEU A 181 -4.11 -5.31 -1.64
C LEU A 181 -2.88 -5.97 -2.31
N PRO A 182 -1.65 -5.46 -2.03
CA PRO A 182 -0.43 -6.02 -2.57
C PRO A 182 0.00 -7.29 -1.83
N LYS A 183 0.98 -7.98 -2.41
CA LYS A 183 1.64 -9.16 -1.84
C LYS A 183 3.14 -8.91 -1.68
N PRO A 184 3.54 -7.91 -0.87
CA PRO A 184 4.94 -7.67 -0.65
C PRO A 184 5.55 -8.86 0.10
N VAL A 185 6.82 -9.11 -0.17
CA VAL A 185 7.61 -10.20 0.39
C VAL A 185 8.70 -9.60 1.27
N GLN A 186 8.88 -10.18 2.46
CA GLN A 186 10.00 -9.95 3.37
C GLN A 186 10.31 -8.46 3.56
N GLN A 187 9.28 -7.63 3.76
CA GLN A 187 9.48 -6.22 4.03
C GLN A 187 10.03 -6.03 5.45
N PRO A 188 11.02 -5.15 5.65
CA PRO A 188 11.54 -4.86 6.98
C PRO A 188 10.46 -4.20 7.84
N VAL A 189 10.33 -4.65 9.08
CA VAL A 189 9.44 -4.03 10.06
C VAL A 189 10.25 -3.13 10.99
N ARG A 190 9.70 -1.96 11.29
CA ARG A 190 10.33 -0.97 12.17
C ARG A 190 9.45 -0.73 13.40
N LEU A 191 10.07 -0.36 14.52
CA LEU A 191 9.33 -0.02 15.74
C LEU A 191 9.23 1.50 15.86
N TYR A 192 8.01 1.99 15.99
CA TYR A 192 7.71 3.41 16.17
C TYR A 192 7.23 3.68 17.60
N ASP A 193 7.45 4.91 18.05
CA ASP A 193 6.88 5.41 19.31
C ASP A 193 7.18 4.54 20.54
N ARG A 194 8.39 3.97 20.60
CA ARG A 194 8.83 3.11 21.71
C ARG A 194 8.53 3.77 23.06
N GLY A 195 7.84 3.04 23.94
CA GLY A 195 7.49 3.49 25.28
C GLY A 195 6.30 4.45 25.35
N LEU A 196 5.70 4.85 24.22
CA LEU A 196 4.52 5.72 24.19
C LEU A 196 3.22 4.93 24.00
N PRO A 197 2.03 5.51 24.26
CA PRO A 197 0.74 4.85 24.01
C PRO A 197 0.50 4.48 22.53
N THR A 198 1.19 5.15 21.61
CA THR A 198 1.16 4.90 20.17
C THR A 198 2.23 3.92 19.70
N GLU A 199 2.93 3.22 20.60
CA GLU A 199 3.93 2.21 20.23
C GLU A 199 3.33 1.15 19.30
N HIS A 200 3.97 0.97 18.15
CA HIS A 200 3.58 -0.03 17.16
C HIS A 200 4.76 -0.48 16.32
N TYR A 201 4.71 -1.72 15.86
CA TYR A 201 5.50 -2.17 14.73
C TYR A 201 4.83 -1.71 13.46
N GLY A 202 5.59 -1.27 12.46
CA GLY A 202 5.03 -0.83 11.20
C GLY A 202 5.96 -1.02 10.01
N PHE A 203 5.34 -1.16 8.85
CA PHE A 203 6.00 -1.06 7.55
C PHE A 203 5.00 -0.50 6.55
N TYR A 204 5.49 0.06 5.46
CA TYR A 204 4.66 0.35 4.30
C TYR A 204 5.38 -0.04 3.02
N THR A 205 4.59 -0.22 1.97
CA THR A 205 5.07 -0.51 0.62
C THR A 205 4.23 0.25 -0.40
N TYR A 206 4.80 0.51 -1.58
CA TYR A 206 4.04 1.01 -2.72
C TYR A 206 3.73 -0.11 -3.69
N PHE A 207 2.55 -0.04 -4.28
CA PHE A 207 2.13 -1.00 -5.29
C PHE A 207 1.24 -0.34 -6.33
N LYS A 208 1.13 -1.01 -7.49
CA LYS A 208 0.14 -0.67 -8.49
C LYS A 208 -1.22 -1.17 -8.03
N ARG A 209 -2.13 -0.25 -7.72
CA ARG A 209 -3.54 -0.58 -7.46
C ARG A 209 -4.29 -0.54 -8.77
N THR A 210 -5.13 -1.55 -9.03
CA THR A 210 -5.98 -1.61 -10.21
C THR A 210 -7.44 -1.83 -9.86
N ILE A 211 -8.35 -1.30 -10.68
CA ILE A 211 -9.80 -1.45 -10.54
C ILE A 211 -10.45 -1.44 -11.92
N TYR A 212 -11.43 -2.32 -12.11
CA TYR A 212 -12.28 -2.33 -13.30
C TYR A 212 -13.43 -1.36 -13.13
N LEU A 213 -13.69 -0.55 -14.15
CA LEU A 213 -14.74 0.46 -14.12
C LEU A 213 -15.53 0.47 -15.42
N LYS A 214 -16.81 0.77 -15.30
CA LYS A 214 -17.70 1.07 -16.40
C LYS A 214 -17.49 2.49 -16.90
N SER A 215 -17.16 3.43 -16.02
CA SER A 215 -16.80 4.79 -16.44
C SER A 215 -15.71 5.40 -15.58
N VAL A 216 -14.94 6.27 -16.22
CA VAL A 216 -13.91 7.12 -15.59
C VAL A 216 -14.27 8.61 -15.68
N THR A 217 -15.53 8.90 -16.02
CA THR A 217 -16.13 10.24 -16.07
C THR A 217 -17.54 10.21 -15.48
N VAL A 218 -17.91 11.27 -14.77
CA VAL A 218 -19.27 11.43 -14.23
C VAL A 218 -20.28 11.52 -15.38
N LEU A 219 -21.38 10.77 -15.30
CA LEU A 219 -22.45 10.85 -16.29
C LEU A 219 -23.32 12.10 -16.03
N ASN A 220 -23.50 12.94 -17.06
CA ASN A 220 -24.50 14.02 -17.14
C ASN A 220 -24.41 15.24 -16.19
N ASN A 221 -23.26 15.56 -15.58
CA ASN A 221 -23.06 16.81 -14.80
C ASN A 221 -24.15 17.09 -13.72
N THR A 222 -24.86 16.07 -13.26
CA THR A 222 -25.81 16.14 -12.15
C THR A 222 -25.22 15.34 -11.00
N ASP A 223 -25.36 15.83 -9.77
CA ASP A 223 -24.76 15.31 -8.52
C ASP A 223 -25.13 13.84 -8.15
N GLU A 224 -25.78 13.09 -9.05
CA GLU A 224 -26.10 11.66 -8.99
C GLU A 224 -25.19 10.78 -9.89
N GLY A 225 -24.05 11.32 -10.35
CA GLY A 225 -23.35 10.84 -11.55
C GLY A 225 -22.31 9.71 -11.39
N ASP A 226 -22.28 9.02 -10.25
CA ASP A 226 -21.50 7.78 -10.10
C ASP A 226 -22.26 6.60 -10.75
N ILE A 227 -21.54 5.68 -11.39
CA ILE A 227 -22.16 4.50 -12.01
C ILE A 227 -22.43 3.44 -10.92
N PRO A 228 -23.68 2.97 -10.74
CA PRO A 228 -24.00 1.96 -9.72
C PRO A 228 -23.23 0.64 -9.86
N LEU A 229 -22.86 0.25 -11.09
CA LEU A 229 -22.03 -0.94 -11.33
C LEU A 229 -20.60 -0.79 -10.77
N ASP A 230 -20.10 0.43 -10.63
CA ASP A 230 -18.74 0.72 -10.15
C ASP A 230 -18.65 0.80 -8.62
N GLU A 231 -19.79 0.78 -7.92
CA GLU A 231 -19.83 0.77 -6.46
C GLU A 231 -19.23 -0.52 -5.87
N ASP A 232 -18.75 -0.46 -4.64
CA ASP A 232 -18.23 -1.62 -3.89
C ASP A 232 -17.13 -2.40 -4.62
N GLY A 233 -16.16 -1.68 -5.18
CA GLY A 233 -14.91 -2.27 -5.69
C GLY A 233 -14.77 -2.26 -7.21
N GLY A 234 -15.56 -1.45 -7.91
CA GLY A 234 -15.59 -1.41 -9.36
C GLY A 234 -16.61 -2.39 -9.94
N CYS A 235 -16.77 -2.39 -11.26
CA CYS A 235 -17.61 -3.36 -11.95
C CYS A 235 -16.88 -4.69 -12.15
N GLY A 236 -17.61 -5.72 -12.60
CA GLY A 236 -16.97 -6.98 -12.96
C GLY A 236 -16.10 -6.86 -14.21
N GLU A 237 -15.11 -7.74 -14.34
CA GLU A 237 -14.20 -7.84 -15.50
C GLU A 237 -14.93 -7.88 -16.85
N THR A 238 -16.07 -8.57 -16.93
CA THR A 238 -16.88 -8.72 -18.15
C THR A 238 -17.75 -7.52 -18.49
N GLU A 239 -17.89 -6.59 -17.55
CA GLU A 239 -18.74 -5.42 -17.67
C GLU A 239 -17.94 -4.14 -17.91
N ALA A 240 -16.63 -4.20 -17.66
CA ALA A 240 -15.71 -3.08 -17.64
C ALA A 240 -15.45 -2.47 -19.02
N ASP A 241 -15.47 -1.14 -19.07
CA ASP A 241 -15.02 -0.36 -20.22
C ASP A 241 -13.61 0.23 -19.96
N PHE A 242 -13.11 0.16 -18.73
CA PHE A 242 -11.81 0.69 -18.32
C PHE A 242 -11.13 -0.19 -17.27
N LEU A 243 -9.81 -0.34 -17.39
CA LEU A 243 -8.92 -0.76 -16.31
C LEU A 243 -8.17 0.47 -15.81
N THR A 244 -8.46 0.91 -14.59
CA THR A 244 -7.81 2.08 -13.99
C THR A 244 -6.70 1.67 -13.05
N THR A 245 -5.55 2.35 -13.14
CA THR A 245 -4.35 2.06 -12.37
C THR A 245 -3.84 3.30 -11.63
N TRP A 246 -3.50 3.13 -10.36
CA TRP A 246 -2.65 4.05 -9.58
C TRP A 246 -1.29 3.38 -9.46
N SER A 247 -0.24 3.98 -10.04
CA SER A 247 1.09 3.33 -10.06
C SER A 247 1.73 3.21 -8.68
N GLU A 248 1.49 4.18 -7.81
CA GLU A 248 2.12 4.28 -6.49
C GLU A 248 0.99 4.50 -5.46
N THR A 249 0.38 3.39 -5.04
CA THR A 249 -0.54 3.34 -3.91
C THR A 249 0.20 2.83 -2.68
N ARG A 250 0.06 3.51 -1.55
CA ARG A 250 0.73 3.13 -0.31
C ARG A 250 -0.16 2.16 0.47
N LEU A 251 0.38 1.02 0.86
CA LEU A 251 -0.19 0.18 1.91
C LEU A 251 0.67 0.30 3.17
N LEU A 252 0.11 0.86 4.24
CA LEU A 252 0.73 1.00 5.56
C LEU A 252 0.07 0.01 6.54
N VAL A 253 0.88 -0.79 7.22
CA VAL A 253 0.43 -1.71 8.27
C VAL A 253 1.02 -1.29 9.60
N GLN A 254 0.17 -1.12 10.62
CA GLN A 254 0.54 -0.76 11.98
C GLN A 254 0.03 -1.82 12.95
N ILE A 255 0.93 -2.42 13.72
CA ILE A 255 0.68 -3.48 14.68
C ILE A 255 0.95 -2.94 16.08
N TRP A 256 -0.11 -2.56 16.78
CA TRP A 256 -0.04 -1.83 18.03
C TRP A 256 0.30 -2.75 19.19
N THR A 257 1.36 -2.41 19.93
CA THR A 257 1.83 -3.24 21.05
C THR A 257 1.17 -2.86 22.37
N ARG A 258 0.65 -1.62 22.49
CA ARG A 258 0.12 -1.08 23.75
C ARG A 258 -1.36 -0.71 23.72
N LYS A 259 -2.04 -0.79 22.57
CA LYS A 259 -3.47 -0.40 22.46
C LYS A 259 -4.39 -1.14 23.44
N LEU A 260 -4.18 -2.44 23.62
CA LEU A 260 -4.97 -3.25 24.55
C LEU A 260 -4.57 -3.06 26.03
N SER A 261 -3.41 -2.44 26.31
CA SER A 261 -2.85 -2.37 27.68
C SER A 261 -3.66 -1.53 28.66
N SER A 262 -4.54 -0.65 28.15
CA SER A 262 -5.37 0.24 28.96
C SER A 262 -6.72 -0.36 29.34
N ASN A 263 -7.06 -1.58 28.89
CA ASN A 263 -8.39 -2.20 28.99
C ASN A 263 -9.54 -1.36 28.40
N THR A 264 -9.24 -0.30 27.65
CA THR A 264 -10.25 0.53 26.95
C THR A 264 -10.45 0.11 25.50
N SER A 265 -9.64 -0.83 25.02
CA SER A 265 -9.74 -1.40 23.67
C SER A 265 -9.71 -2.91 23.71
N SER A 266 -10.37 -3.53 22.73
CA SER A 266 -10.39 -4.98 22.52
C SER A 266 -10.29 -5.31 21.04
N LEU A 267 -9.88 -6.54 20.70
CA LEU A 267 -10.04 -7.01 19.33
C LEU A 267 -11.53 -7.12 18.96
N VAL A 268 -11.86 -6.96 17.68
CA VAL A 268 -13.24 -7.10 17.20
C VAL A 268 -13.72 -8.54 17.38
N GLU A 269 -14.92 -8.69 17.92
CA GLU A 269 -15.54 -10.00 18.09
C GLU A 269 -16.19 -10.49 16.78
N PRO A 270 -16.32 -11.82 16.59
CA PRO A 270 -16.94 -12.39 15.39
C PRO A 270 -18.43 -12.07 15.17
N LYS A 271 -19.12 -11.42 16.13
CA LYS A 271 -20.55 -11.00 16.03
C LYS A 271 -21.51 -12.07 15.46
N GLY A 272 -21.25 -13.35 15.73
CA GLY A 272 -22.06 -14.47 15.21
C GLY A 272 -21.90 -14.74 13.70
N MET A 273 -20.96 -14.09 13.03
CA MET A 273 -20.60 -14.40 11.64
C MET A 273 -19.82 -15.72 11.57
N GLY A 274 -20.07 -16.49 10.52
CA GLY A 274 -19.41 -17.77 10.27
C GLY A 274 -17.94 -17.64 9.88
N SER A 275 -17.28 -18.79 9.74
CA SER A 275 -15.95 -18.90 9.14
C SER A 275 -15.99 -18.77 7.62
N ILE A 276 -14.93 -18.22 7.05
CA ILE A 276 -14.66 -18.37 5.61
C ILE A 276 -14.32 -19.85 5.36
N ASP A 277 -15.02 -20.47 4.41
CA ASP A 277 -14.85 -21.87 3.99
C ASP A 277 -14.82 -22.90 5.14
N GLY A 278 -15.51 -22.63 6.25
CA GLY A 278 -15.53 -23.53 7.40
C GLY A 278 -14.26 -23.49 8.27
N SER A 279 -13.24 -22.69 7.93
CA SER A 279 -11.96 -22.63 8.64
C SER A 279 -12.03 -21.89 9.98
N LYS A 280 -11.59 -22.52 11.06
CA LYS A 280 -11.53 -21.91 12.40
C LYS A 280 -10.52 -20.75 12.49
N ALA A 281 -9.48 -20.75 11.65
CA ALA A 281 -8.47 -19.68 11.60
C ALA A 281 -8.95 -18.46 10.78
N LEU A 282 -10.02 -18.64 9.99
CA LEU A 282 -10.65 -17.60 9.17
C LEU A 282 -11.99 -17.16 9.77
N ILE A 283 -11.98 -16.94 11.08
CA ILE A 283 -13.07 -16.32 11.85
C ILE A 283 -12.53 -15.01 12.43
N ARG A 284 -13.29 -13.92 12.28
CA ARG A 284 -12.98 -12.61 12.86
C ARG A 284 -12.68 -12.74 14.37
N PRO A 285 -11.61 -12.10 14.90
CA PRO A 285 -10.70 -11.15 14.23
C PRO A 285 -9.54 -11.80 13.47
N GLY A 286 -9.46 -13.12 13.42
CA GLY A 286 -8.31 -13.89 12.92
C GLY A 286 -7.39 -14.36 14.06
N THR A 287 -6.19 -14.82 13.69
CA THR A 287 -5.19 -15.37 14.64
C THR A 287 -4.20 -14.33 15.17
N MET A 288 -4.19 -13.11 14.60
CA MET A 288 -3.31 -12.04 15.04
C MET A 288 -3.67 -11.55 16.46
N PRO A 289 -2.77 -11.69 17.46
CA PRO A 289 -3.10 -11.35 18.85
C PRO A 289 -3.01 -9.85 19.15
N TYR A 290 -2.48 -9.05 18.22
CA TYR A 290 -2.36 -7.60 18.39
C TYR A 290 -3.42 -6.85 17.59
N PRO A 291 -3.80 -5.65 18.05
CA PRO A 291 -4.51 -4.69 17.23
C PRO A 291 -3.68 -4.31 16.01
N VAL A 292 -4.31 -4.36 14.84
CA VAL A 292 -3.73 -4.01 13.56
C VAL A 292 -4.59 -2.94 12.92
N THR A 293 -3.93 -1.93 12.39
CA THR A 293 -4.51 -0.94 11.47
C THR A 293 -3.83 -1.11 10.13
N VAL A 294 -4.62 -1.31 9.08
CA VAL A 294 -4.14 -1.29 7.69
C VAL A 294 -4.70 -0.06 7.00
N THR A 295 -3.83 0.75 6.43
CA THR A 295 -4.20 1.96 5.70
C THR A 295 -3.76 1.82 4.25
N MET A 296 -4.66 2.14 3.32
CA MET A 296 -4.35 2.31 1.91
C MET A 296 -4.60 3.76 1.53
N ASP A 297 -3.59 4.45 1.00
CA ASP A 297 -3.70 5.84 0.59
C ASP A 297 -2.78 6.17 -0.60
N THR A 298 -2.77 7.45 -0.99
CA THR A 298 -1.99 7.94 -2.14
C THR A 298 -0.87 8.89 -1.72
N HIS A 299 -0.36 8.78 -0.48
CA HIS A 299 0.73 9.64 0.02
C HIS A 299 2.11 9.04 -0.30
N GLY A 300 3.14 9.88 -0.38
CA GLY A 300 4.52 9.42 -0.64
C GLY A 300 4.76 8.89 -2.06
N GLY A 301 5.81 8.11 -2.25
CA GLY A 301 6.14 7.44 -3.50
C GLY A 301 7.00 8.28 -4.43
N ASP A 302 7.43 7.65 -5.53
CA ASP A 302 8.28 8.29 -6.52
C ASP A 302 7.50 9.29 -7.37
N ARG A 303 7.83 10.58 -7.24
CA ARG A 303 7.18 11.68 -7.98
C ARG A 303 7.18 11.47 -9.50
N GLY A 304 8.19 10.80 -10.04
CA GLY A 304 8.36 10.54 -11.47
C GLY A 304 7.55 9.36 -11.97
N LYS A 305 7.04 8.52 -11.07
CA LYS A 305 6.23 7.33 -11.39
C LYS A 305 4.76 7.50 -11.03
N LYS A 306 4.42 8.47 -10.17
CA LYS A 306 3.10 8.60 -9.57
C LYS A 306 2.06 9.16 -10.54
N PHE A 307 1.42 8.29 -11.31
CA PHE A 307 0.36 8.60 -12.25
C PHE A 307 -0.91 7.82 -11.91
N VAL A 308 -2.05 8.36 -12.33
CA VAL A 308 -3.31 7.65 -12.37
C VAL A 308 -3.80 7.69 -13.80
N TRP A 309 -4.13 6.52 -14.36
CA TRP A 309 -4.58 6.43 -15.73
C TRP A 309 -5.56 5.28 -15.91
N ALA A 310 -6.34 5.33 -16.97
CA ALA A 310 -7.20 4.25 -17.40
C ALA A 310 -6.83 3.78 -18.80
N TRP A 311 -6.77 2.47 -18.94
CA TRP A 311 -6.76 1.77 -20.19
C TRP A 311 -8.19 1.50 -20.63
N PRO A 312 -8.65 1.99 -21.80
CA PRO A 312 -9.94 1.59 -22.35
C PRO A 312 -9.94 0.08 -22.65
N ILE A 313 -11.06 -0.58 -22.40
CA ILE A 313 -11.28 -1.99 -22.71
C ILE A 313 -12.30 -2.07 -23.84
N ASN A 314 -11.99 -2.84 -24.88
CA ASN A 314 -12.89 -3.03 -26.00
C ASN A 314 -13.92 -4.16 -25.74
N ASN A 315 -14.89 -4.30 -26.64
CA ASN A 315 -15.95 -5.32 -26.53
C ASN A 315 -15.45 -6.78 -26.54
N ARG A 316 -14.16 -7.03 -26.81
CA ARG A 316 -13.51 -8.35 -26.72
C ARG A 316 -12.73 -8.53 -25.42
N GLN A 317 -12.89 -7.63 -24.44
CA GLN A 317 -12.13 -7.57 -23.20
C GLN A 317 -10.61 -7.39 -23.39
N GLN A 318 -10.20 -6.71 -24.46
CA GLN A 318 -8.79 -6.40 -24.69
C GLN A 318 -8.53 -4.91 -24.41
N VAL A 319 -7.38 -4.60 -23.84
CA VAL A 319 -6.97 -3.22 -23.57
C VAL A 319 -6.56 -2.51 -24.87
N ASP A 320 -7.03 -1.28 -25.03
CA ASP A 320 -6.54 -0.32 -26.02
C ASP A 320 -5.33 0.43 -25.46
N GLU A 321 -4.14 -0.14 -25.66
CA GLU A 321 -2.86 0.46 -25.24
C GLU A 321 -2.53 1.76 -25.99
N GLY A 322 -3.18 2.02 -27.13
CA GLY A 322 -2.93 3.20 -27.94
C GLY A 322 -3.62 4.47 -27.43
N ASN A 323 -4.57 4.33 -26.49
CA ASN A 323 -5.43 5.43 -26.07
C ASN A 323 -5.60 5.53 -24.53
N PRO A 324 -4.50 5.63 -23.75
CA PRO A 324 -4.59 5.82 -22.32
C PRO A 324 -5.26 7.15 -21.96
N LYS A 325 -6.08 7.14 -20.91
CA LYS A 325 -6.66 8.34 -20.32
C LYS A 325 -5.94 8.67 -19.02
N LEU A 326 -5.27 9.81 -18.94
CA LEU A 326 -4.76 10.32 -17.67
C LEU A 326 -5.91 10.83 -16.79
N LEU A 327 -5.85 10.50 -15.50
CA LEU A 327 -6.89 10.82 -14.54
C LEU A 327 -6.33 11.67 -13.40
N ALA A 328 -7.20 12.51 -12.84
CA ALA A 328 -6.84 13.33 -11.69
C ALA A 328 -6.92 12.52 -10.40
N ASN A 329 -5.99 12.79 -9.48
CA ASN A 329 -6.08 12.37 -8.08
C ASN A 329 -5.78 13.59 -7.20
N ASN A 330 -6.79 14.06 -6.49
CA ASN A 330 -6.71 15.23 -5.63
C ASN A 330 -6.20 14.84 -4.23
N ILE A 331 -4.88 14.89 -4.04
CA ILE A 331 -4.21 14.58 -2.76
C ILE A 331 -4.56 15.60 -1.65
N ALA A 332 -5.05 16.80 -2.00
CA ALA A 332 -5.52 17.77 -1.00
C ALA A 332 -6.95 17.53 -0.51
N TYR A 333 -7.69 16.60 -1.12
CA TYR A 333 -9.09 16.39 -0.78
C TYR A 333 -9.28 16.05 0.70
N GLY A 334 -10.14 16.80 1.40
CA GLY A 334 -10.51 16.50 2.79
C GLY A 334 -9.35 16.53 3.80
N GLY A 335 -8.29 17.29 3.53
CA GLY A 335 -7.13 17.43 4.42
C GLY A 335 -6.05 18.37 3.90
N THR A 336 -4.83 18.20 4.41
CA THR A 336 -3.65 18.96 4.00
C THR A 336 -2.80 18.20 2.99
N TRP A 337 -2.13 18.93 2.09
CA TRP A 337 -1.16 18.39 1.13
C TRP A 337 0.20 19.09 1.31
N ILE A 338 1.18 18.33 1.77
CA ILE A 338 2.51 18.81 2.16
C ILE A 338 3.54 18.33 1.12
N ASN A 339 4.44 19.24 0.73
CA ASN A 339 5.49 19.02 -0.26
C ASN A 339 5.00 18.34 -1.55
N LYS A 340 4.17 19.06 -2.31
CA LYS A 340 3.50 18.54 -3.50
C LYS A 340 4.51 18.02 -4.53
N ARG A 341 4.24 16.88 -5.15
CA ARG A 341 5.11 16.29 -6.19
C ARG A 341 5.36 17.18 -7.42
N SER A 342 4.52 18.17 -7.68
CA SER A 342 4.65 19.07 -8.84
C SER A 342 5.82 20.05 -8.70
N ASP A 343 5.98 20.61 -7.50
CA ASP A 343 6.79 21.80 -7.22
C ASP A 343 7.49 21.75 -5.84
N GLY A 344 7.42 20.61 -5.15
CA GLY A 344 8.03 20.39 -3.85
C GLY A 344 9.56 20.33 -3.89
N ASP A 345 10.18 20.48 -2.73
CA ASP A 345 11.63 20.44 -2.53
C ASP A 345 12.06 19.02 -2.08
N GLU A 346 12.95 18.39 -2.85
CA GLU A 346 13.53 17.07 -2.55
C GLU A 346 14.25 17.04 -1.20
N LYS A 347 14.69 18.19 -0.68
CA LYS A 347 15.37 18.29 0.64
C LYS A 347 14.49 17.87 1.82
N PHE A 348 13.18 17.82 1.64
CA PHE A 348 12.27 17.29 2.67
C PHE A 348 12.29 15.77 2.75
N GLY A 349 12.93 15.08 1.80
CA GLY A 349 13.13 13.63 1.82
C GLY A 349 12.00 12.82 1.16
N GLY A 350 10.86 13.44 0.86
CA GLY A 350 9.72 12.79 0.21
C GLY A 350 8.70 13.81 -0.26
N PHE A 351 7.67 13.33 -0.99
CA PHE A 351 6.62 14.16 -1.57
C PHE A 351 5.24 13.70 -1.13
N ASP A 352 4.23 14.56 -1.33
CA ASP A 352 2.82 14.23 -1.13
C ASP A 352 2.51 13.67 0.26
N GLY A 353 3.00 14.34 1.30
CA GLY A 353 2.61 14.07 2.68
C GLY A 353 1.33 14.81 3.06
N GLY A 354 0.88 14.65 4.31
CA GLY A 354 -0.27 15.36 4.86
C GLY A 354 -1.40 14.43 5.29
N THR A 355 -2.64 14.92 5.20
CA THR A 355 -3.84 14.24 5.76
C THR A 355 -5.00 14.11 4.77
N GLY A 356 -4.82 14.63 3.55
CA GLY A 356 -5.83 14.64 2.50
C GLY A 356 -5.86 13.36 1.66
N GLY A 357 -6.47 13.46 0.48
CA GLY A 357 -6.39 12.45 -0.57
C GLY A 357 -7.28 11.24 -0.35
N CYS A 358 -7.12 10.27 -1.26
CA CYS A 358 -7.83 9.00 -1.16
C CYS A 358 -7.35 8.20 0.03
N LYS A 359 -8.26 7.59 0.79
CA LYS A 359 -7.90 6.79 1.95
C LYS A 359 -8.90 5.68 2.24
N CYS A 360 -8.38 4.50 2.53
CA CYS A 360 -9.09 3.40 3.16
C CYS A 360 -8.36 3.03 4.46
N GLN A 361 -9.09 2.74 5.53
CA GLN A 361 -8.49 2.27 6.77
C GLN A 361 -9.32 1.18 7.41
N TRP A 362 -8.67 0.05 7.67
CA TRP A 362 -9.28 -1.11 8.31
C TRP A 362 -8.63 -1.40 9.64
N VAL A 363 -9.43 -1.76 10.64
CA VAL A 363 -8.96 -2.11 11.99
C VAL A 363 -9.60 -3.40 12.49
N ASN A 364 -8.84 -4.23 13.21
CA ASN A 364 -9.37 -5.42 13.89
C ASN A 364 -9.61 -5.19 15.40
N TRP A 365 -9.82 -3.95 15.81
CA TRP A 365 -9.98 -3.56 17.21
C TRP A 365 -10.93 -2.38 17.36
N VAL A 366 -11.47 -2.20 18.57
CA VAL A 366 -12.39 -1.11 18.96
C VAL A 366 -11.88 -0.32 20.14
#